data_AF-A0A4Q2DKR9-F1
#
_entry.id   AF-A0A4Q2DKR9-F1
#
_cell.length_a   1.000
_cell.length_b   1.000
_cell.length_c   1.000
_cell.angle_alpha   90.00
_cell.angle_beta   90.00
_cell.angle_gamma   90.00
#
_symmetry.space_group_name_H-M   'P 1'
#
loop_
_entity.id
_entity.type
_entity.pdbx_description
1 polymer ?
#
loop_
_entity_poly.entity_id
_entity_poly.type
_entity_poly.pdbx_seq_one_letter_code
_entity_poly.pdbx_strand_id
1 'polypeptide(L)'
;MPSSHETAVFPTDIWLYMIDYLAPPDVIALSQVSRELHGTLSVRSVWVTIFRSMCDDHGLFQPSYQVDNMSLAELQHAALGPDRWYKRVEKHHFNYDSDGNPGKLDPFSTTALPLLSDPGIPCRFCLVPGGRYLLSVKNNLDLWDLGPANRPPHAPGPLNVASVLVTHEMGLWNLAVSAIEPDKLRVAALFTEGPLVKVRVKVFDIRPTDPTPSFLEVGTIAIRTMYPFYRLQPLIGTGNRIYVRLNKGSGVIWDLKTKQYVLAPISGVEADGAQVSSVSGSNGYH
;
A
#
# COMPACT_ATOMS: atom_id res chain seq x y z
N MET A 1 2.02 -27.48 53.84
CA MET A 1 1.45 -27.39 52.49
C MET A 1 1.60 -25.97 51.99
N PRO A 2 2.60 -25.67 51.15
CA PRO A 2 2.67 -24.38 50.47
C PRO A 2 2.58 -24.59 48.95
N SER A 3 1.55 -24.07 48.30
CA SER A 3 1.60 -23.81 46.86
C SER A 3 0.58 -22.75 46.47
N SER A 4 0.66 -21.60 47.12
CA SER A 4 0.29 -20.35 46.47
C SER A 4 1.34 -20.12 45.38
N HIS A 5 1.03 -20.50 44.14
CA HIS A 5 1.78 -20.03 42.99
C HIS A 5 1.59 -18.52 42.91
N GLU A 6 2.48 -17.80 43.60
CA GLU A 6 2.63 -16.37 43.49
C GLU A 6 3.18 -16.12 42.08
N THR A 7 2.29 -15.96 41.11
CA THR A 7 2.70 -15.55 39.75
C THR A 7 3.42 -14.22 39.92
N ALA A 8 4.71 -14.19 39.58
CA ALA A 8 5.53 -13.00 39.66
C ALA A 8 4.79 -11.84 38.97
N VAL A 9 4.29 -10.90 39.77
CA VAL A 9 3.55 -9.75 39.27
C VAL A 9 4.59 -8.79 38.71
N PHE A 10 4.84 -8.88 37.40
CA PHE A 10 5.63 -7.85 36.73
C PHE A 10 4.85 -6.53 36.75
N PRO A 11 5.53 -5.39 36.94
CA PRO A 11 4.90 -4.08 36.77
C PRO A 11 4.27 -3.95 35.38
N THR A 12 3.14 -3.25 35.30
CA THR A 12 2.39 -3.01 34.05
C THR A 12 3.28 -2.52 32.91
N ASP A 13 4.26 -1.66 33.21
CA ASP A 13 5.16 -1.09 32.22
C ASP A 13 6.04 -2.15 31.52
N ILE A 14 6.39 -3.24 32.22
CA ILE A 14 7.16 -4.35 31.65
C ILE A 14 6.29 -5.13 30.66
N TRP A 15 5.02 -5.35 30.99
CA TRP A 15 4.08 -5.99 30.07
C TRP A 15 3.88 -5.15 28.81
N LEU A 16 3.73 -3.83 28.97
CA LEU A 16 3.62 -2.92 27.84
C LEU A 16 4.85 -2.99 26.93
N TYR A 17 6.04 -3.02 27.52
CA TYR A 17 7.29 -3.19 26.77
C TYR A 17 7.37 -4.55 26.03
N MET A 18 6.88 -5.63 26.63
CA MET A 18 6.88 -6.95 25.98
C MET A 18 5.91 -7.03 24.81
N ILE A 19 4.75 -6.38 24.92
CA ILE A 19 3.70 -6.39 23.88
C ILE A 19 4.19 -5.77 22.57
N ASP A 20 5.07 -4.78 22.62
CA ASP A 20 5.63 -4.13 21.43
C ASP A 20 6.39 -5.12 20.52
N TYR A 21 6.76 -6.29 21.04
CA TYR A 21 7.45 -7.36 20.30
C TYR A 21 6.55 -8.55 19.95
N LEU A 22 5.28 -8.54 20.36
CA LEU A 22 4.35 -9.64 20.14
C LEU A 22 3.44 -9.37 18.95
N ALA A 23 3.17 -10.39 18.15
CA ALA A 23 2.15 -10.31 17.12
C ALA A 23 0.75 -10.20 17.78
N PRO A 24 -0.23 -9.53 17.14
CA PRO A 24 -1.57 -9.38 17.69
C PRO A 24 -2.23 -10.69 18.19
N PRO A 25 -2.10 -11.86 17.51
CA PRO A 25 -2.62 -13.13 18.01
C PRO A 25 -2.00 -13.56 19.36
N ASP A 26 -0.71 -13.33 19.56
CA ASP A 26 0.02 -13.72 20.76
C ASP A 26 -0.40 -12.86 21.95
N VAL A 27 -0.68 -11.57 21.72
CA VAL A 27 -1.24 -10.68 22.76
C VAL A 27 -2.60 -11.18 23.25
N ILE A 28 -3.46 -11.66 22.33
CA ILE A 28 -4.75 -12.27 22.72
C ILE A 28 -4.50 -13.54 23.54
N ALA A 29 -3.61 -14.42 23.08
CA ALA A 29 -3.28 -15.66 23.80
C ALA A 29 -2.76 -15.34 25.22
N LEU A 30 -1.87 -14.35 25.35
CA LEU A 30 -1.35 -13.89 26.64
C LEU A 30 -2.44 -13.32 27.55
N SER A 31 -3.40 -12.56 26.99
CA SER A 31 -4.54 -12.02 27.74
C SER A 31 -5.48 -13.09 28.31
N GLN A 32 -5.37 -14.33 27.85
CA GLN A 32 -6.17 -15.46 28.34
C GLN A 32 -5.49 -16.22 29.49
N VAL A 33 -4.25 -15.90 29.82
CA VAL A 33 -3.46 -16.63 30.83
C VAL A 33 -3.85 -16.25 32.26
N SER A 34 -4.15 -14.98 32.54
CA SER A 34 -4.59 -14.51 33.88
C SER A 34 -5.60 -13.36 33.79
N ARG A 35 -6.32 -13.10 34.88
CA ARG A 35 -7.30 -12.00 34.95
C ARG A 35 -6.64 -10.63 34.97
N GLU A 36 -5.47 -10.52 35.60
CA GLU A 36 -4.66 -9.30 35.68
C GLU A 36 -4.12 -8.94 34.30
N LEU A 37 -3.58 -9.93 33.57
CA LEU A 37 -3.16 -9.77 32.18
C LEU A 37 -4.34 -9.43 31.29
N HIS A 38 -5.47 -10.12 31.46
CA HIS A 38 -6.69 -9.80 30.73
C HIS A 38 -7.09 -8.34 30.91
N GLY A 39 -7.13 -7.85 32.16
CA GLY A 39 -7.47 -6.46 32.45
C GLY A 39 -6.49 -5.46 31.84
N THR A 40 -5.18 -5.74 31.95
CA THR A 40 -4.11 -4.90 31.41
C THR A 40 -4.13 -4.85 29.87
N LEU A 41 -4.29 -6.02 29.25
CA LEU A 41 -4.26 -6.19 27.80
C LEU A 41 -5.61 -5.87 27.13
N SER A 42 -6.68 -5.64 27.87
CA SER A 42 -7.98 -5.23 27.32
C SER A 42 -8.17 -3.71 27.31
N VAL A 43 -7.09 -2.94 27.50
CA VAL A 43 -7.15 -1.48 27.45
C VAL A 43 -7.09 -0.99 26.00
N ARG A 44 -7.99 -0.08 25.62
CA ARG A 44 -8.06 0.46 24.25
C ARG A 44 -6.74 1.08 23.77
N SER A 45 -6.04 1.84 24.61
CA SER A 45 -4.78 2.50 24.24
C SER A 45 -3.67 1.50 23.88
N VAL A 46 -3.65 0.34 24.54
CA VAL A 46 -2.73 -0.76 24.20
C VAL A 46 -3.01 -1.26 22.79
N TRP A 47 -4.28 -1.52 22.47
CA TRP A 47 -4.67 -1.98 21.13
C TRP A 47 -4.50 -0.94 20.03
N VAL A 48 -4.62 0.36 20.34
CA VAL A 48 -4.26 1.42 19.38
C VAL A 48 -2.77 1.35 19.04
N THR A 49 -1.91 1.09 20.02
CA THR A 49 -0.46 0.98 19.82
C THR A 49 -0.11 -0.25 19.00
N ILE A 50 -0.62 -1.42 19.39
CA ILE A 50 -0.47 -2.69 18.64
C ILE A 50 -0.94 -2.51 17.19
N PHE A 51 -2.13 -1.90 17.01
CA PHE A 51 -2.71 -1.69 15.70
C PHE A 51 -1.84 -0.80 14.81
N ARG A 52 -1.30 0.31 15.35
CA ARG A 52 -0.39 1.19 14.61
C ARG A 52 0.91 0.49 14.22
N SER A 53 1.52 -0.26 15.14
CA SER A 53 2.71 -1.07 14.84
C SER A 53 2.44 -2.07 13.71
N MET A 54 1.32 -2.79 13.79
CA MET A 54 0.88 -3.71 12.73
C MET A 54 0.70 -2.99 11.38
N CYS A 55 0.09 -1.80 11.37
CA CYS A 55 -0.03 -1.02 10.14
C CYS A 55 1.34 -0.67 9.56
N ASP A 56 2.29 -0.28 10.40
CA ASP A 56 3.63 0.08 9.96
C ASP A 56 4.39 -1.15 9.42
N ASP A 57 4.31 -2.29 10.11
CA ASP A 57 4.93 -3.56 9.72
C ASP A 57 4.41 -4.08 8.37
N HIS A 58 3.12 -3.87 8.09
CA HIS A 58 2.47 -4.30 6.86
C HIS A 58 2.34 -3.18 5.80
N GLY A 59 2.88 -1.99 6.07
CA GLY A 59 2.80 -0.84 5.16
C GLY A 59 1.37 -0.39 4.85
N LEU A 60 0.43 -0.56 5.79
CA LEU A 60 -0.97 -0.16 5.67
C LEU A 60 -1.11 1.35 5.92
N PHE A 61 -1.93 2.01 5.10
CA PHE A 61 -2.19 3.43 5.27
C PHE A 61 -3.17 3.66 6.42
N GLN A 62 -2.66 4.12 7.57
CA GLN A 62 -3.41 4.24 8.83
C GLN A 62 -4.76 4.99 8.70
N PRO A 63 -4.90 6.09 7.92
CA PRO A 63 -6.18 6.79 7.74
C PRO A 63 -7.27 5.99 7.01
N SER A 64 -6.90 4.82 6.47
CA SER A 64 -7.89 3.83 6.02
C SER A 64 -8.80 3.38 7.17
N TYR A 65 -8.33 3.52 8.41
CA TYR A 65 -9.02 3.14 9.63
C TYR A 65 -9.38 4.38 10.45
N GLN A 66 -10.60 4.41 10.97
CA GLN A 66 -11.05 5.48 11.86
C GLN A 66 -10.70 5.12 13.31
N VAL A 67 -9.40 5.00 13.61
CA VAL A 67 -8.89 4.46 14.89
C VAL A 67 -9.56 5.11 16.09
N ASP A 68 -9.77 6.43 16.07
CA ASP A 68 -10.41 7.18 17.15
C ASP A 68 -11.86 6.77 17.42
N ASN A 69 -12.57 6.31 16.39
CA ASN A 69 -13.97 5.87 16.48
C ASN A 69 -14.12 4.36 16.66
N MET A 70 -13.03 3.59 16.56
CA MET A 70 -13.08 2.13 16.71
C MET A 70 -13.19 1.73 18.18
N SER A 71 -14.13 0.82 18.44
CA SER A 71 -14.23 0.08 19.69
C SER A 71 -13.02 -0.84 19.90
N LEU A 72 -12.81 -1.29 21.13
CA LEU A 72 -11.76 -2.25 21.46
C LEU A 72 -11.83 -3.51 20.59
N ALA A 73 -13.04 -4.06 20.42
CA ALA A 73 -13.27 -5.25 19.61
C ALA A 73 -12.94 -5.02 18.13
N GLU A 74 -13.26 -3.85 17.58
CA GLU A 74 -12.91 -3.49 16.21
C GLU A 74 -11.40 -3.30 16.04
N LEU A 75 -10.70 -2.70 17.01
CA LEU A 75 -9.25 -2.57 17.00
C LEU A 75 -8.57 -3.95 17.02
N GLN A 76 -9.00 -4.84 17.92
CA GLN A 76 -8.55 -6.23 17.98
C GLN A 76 -8.79 -6.95 16.65
N HIS A 77 -9.99 -6.81 16.10
CA HIS A 77 -10.37 -7.44 14.84
C HIS A 77 -9.52 -6.96 13.66
N ALA A 78 -9.22 -5.66 13.61
CA ALA A 78 -8.40 -5.04 12.57
C ALA A 78 -6.91 -5.39 12.73
N ALA A 79 -6.39 -5.43 13.97
CA ALA A 79 -5.03 -5.85 14.28
C ALA A 79 -4.77 -7.30 13.85
N LEU A 80 -5.76 -8.19 14.00
CA LEU A 80 -5.71 -9.57 13.50
C LEU A 80 -5.95 -9.69 11.98
N GLY A 81 -6.18 -8.58 11.28
CA GLY A 81 -6.53 -8.54 9.86
C GLY A 81 -5.55 -9.32 8.97
N PRO A 82 -4.23 -9.05 9.03
CA PRO A 82 -3.23 -9.75 8.24
C PRO A 82 -3.23 -11.27 8.45
N ASP A 83 -3.22 -11.73 9.72
CA ASP A 83 -3.26 -13.16 10.04
C ASP A 83 -4.52 -13.84 9.51
N ARG A 84 -5.68 -13.19 9.67
CA ARG A 84 -6.96 -13.71 9.20
C ARG A 84 -7.02 -13.74 7.69
N TRP A 85 -6.46 -12.73 7.03
CA TRP A 85 -6.33 -12.71 5.58
C TRP A 85 -5.42 -13.84 5.09
N TYR A 86 -4.24 -14.01 5.68
CA TYR A 86 -3.30 -15.07 5.31
C TYR A 86 -3.93 -16.45 5.46
N LYS A 87 -4.53 -16.76 6.61
CA LYS A 87 -5.24 -18.04 6.84
C LYS A 87 -6.39 -18.26 5.86
N ARG A 88 -7.11 -17.18 5.49
CA ARG A 88 -8.19 -17.26 4.49
C ARG A 88 -7.63 -17.53 3.10
N VAL A 89 -6.56 -16.87 2.68
CA VAL A 89 -5.92 -17.10 1.38
C VAL A 89 -5.33 -18.50 1.32
N GLU A 90 -4.57 -18.93 2.34
CA GLU A 90 -4.00 -20.27 2.43
C GLU A 90 -5.08 -21.36 2.28
N LYS A 91 -6.20 -21.22 3.00
CA LYS A 91 -7.32 -22.17 2.90
C LYS A 91 -7.91 -22.26 1.49
N HIS A 92 -7.90 -21.19 0.68
CA HIS A 92 -8.51 -21.20 -0.65
C HIS A 92 -7.51 -21.46 -1.78
N HIS A 93 -6.25 -21.10 -1.57
CA HIS A 93 -5.18 -21.29 -2.55
C HIS A 93 -4.83 -22.78 -2.76
N PHE A 94 -4.99 -23.60 -1.72
CA PHE A 94 -4.66 -25.04 -1.77
C PHE A 94 -5.88 -25.96 -1.93
N ASN A 95 -7.09 -25.42 -1.87
CA ASN A 95 -8.31 -26.21 -2.07
C ASN A 95 -8.77 -26.04 -3.51
N TYR A 96 -8.46 -27.02 -4.33
CA TYR A 96 -9.01 -27.14 -5.67
C TYR A 96 -10.37 -27.84 -5.59
N ASP A 97 -11.35 -27.40 -6.38
CA ASP A 97 -12.59 -28.14 -6.56
C ASP A 97 -12.33 -29.48 -7.31
N SER A 98 -13.38 -30.30 -7.44
CA SER A 98 -13.29 -31.58 -8.18
C SER A 98 -12.84 -31.43 -9.63
N ASP A 99 -12.96 -30.23 -10.18
CA ASP A 99 -12.62 -29.88 -11.56
C ASP A 99 -11.21 -29.24 -11.67
N GLY A 100 -10.47 -29.15 -10.56
CA GLY A 100 -9.12 -28.59 -10.52
C GLY A 100 -9.06 -27.06 -10.52
N ASN A 101 -10.16 -26.35 -10.21
CA ASN A 101 -10.16 -24.90 -10.10
C ASN A 101 -9.82 -24.47 -8.65
N PRO A 102 -8.98 -23.44 -8.46
CA PRO A 102 -8.67 -22.94 -7.12
C PRO A 102 -9.93 -22.39 -6.43
N GLY A 103 -10.03 -22.59 -5.12
CA GLY A 103 -11.13 -22.12 -4.30
C GLY A 103 -11.36 -20.62 -4.49
N LYS A 104 -12.59 -20.23 -4.84
CA LYS A 104 -12.96 -18.84 -5.08
C LYS A 104 -13.23 -18.12 -3.75
N LEU A 105 -12.72 -16.90 -3.61
CA LEU A 105 -13.14 -15.98 -2.54
C LEU A 105 -14.29 -15.13 -3.05
N ASP A 106 -15.49 -15.35 -2.52
CA ASP A 106 -16.63 -14.50 -2.84
C ASP A 106 -16.49 -13.12 -2.17
N PRO A 107 -16.78 -12.02 -2.90
CA PRO A 107 -16.72 -10.69 -2.34
C PRO A 107 -17.77 -10.52 -1.25
N PHE A 108 -17.39 -9.91 -0.13
CA PHE A 108 -18.34 -9.57 0.94
C PHE A 108 -19.36 -8.51 0.47
N SER A 109 -18.93 -7.58 -0.38
CA SER A 109 -19.79 -6.58 -1.01
C SER A 109 -19.24 -6.18 -2.37
N THR A 110 -20.14 -5.72 -3.25
CA THR A 110 -19.79 -5.20 -4.58
C THR A 110 -20.38 -3.81 -4.72
N THR A 111 -19.58 -2.86 -5.16
CA THR A 111 -20.03 -1.49 -5.45
C THR A 111 -19.53 -1.10 -6.83
N ALA A 112 -20.43 -0.57 -7.66
CA ALA A 112 -20.06 -0.01 -8.95
C ALA A 112 -19.50 1.40 -8.74
N LEU A 113 -18.31 1.64 -9.27
CA LEU A 113 -17.77 2.99 -9.35
C LEU A 113 -18.34 3.69 -10.58
N PRO A 114 -18.69 4.98 -10.50
CA PRO A 114 -19.15 5.77 -11.64
C PRO A 114 -17.96 6.15 -12.54
N LEU A 115 -17.20 5.14 -12.95
CA LEU A 115 -16.03 5.30 -13.81
C LEU A 115 -16.47 5.13 -15.26
N LEU A 116 -16.63 6.28 -15.91
CA LEU A 116 -16.59 6.57 -17.35
C LEU A 116 -17.00 5.41 -18.27
N SER A 117 -18.26 5.50 -18.74
CA SER A 117 -18.98 4.70 -19.73
C SER A 117 -18.34 4.59 -21.12
N ASP A 118 -17.04 4.86 -21.26
CA ASP A 118 -16.36 4.93 -22.53
C ASP A 118 -15.42 3.71 -22.70
N PRO A 119 -15.86 2.69 -23.45
CA PRO A 119 -15.22 1.37 -23.54
C PRO A 119 -13.87 1.37 -24.27
N GLY A 120 -13.44 2.50 -24.86
CA GLY A 120 -12.25 2.56 -25.69
C GLY A 120 -10.93 2.81 -24.95
N ILE A 121 -10.97 3.29 -23.70
CA ILE A 121 -9.76 3.72 -22.97
C ILE A 121 -9.56 2.85 -21.73
N PRO A 122 -8.48 2.05 -21.64
CA PRO A 122 -8.21 1.22 -20.48
C PRO A 122 -7.98 2.10 -19.24
N CYS A 123 -8.80 1.90 -18.21
CA CYS A 123 -8.60 2.52 -16.91
C CYS A 123 -7.70 1.62 -16.05
N ARG A 124 -6.73 2.22 -15.36
CA ARG A 124 -5.88 1.50 -14.39
C ARG A 124 -6.28 1.86 -12.98
N PHE A 125 -6.25 0.87 -12.10
CA PHE A 125 -6.62 1.00 -10.70
C PHE A 125 -5.49 0.54 -9.80
N CYS A 126 -5.31 1.23 -8.68
CA CYS A 126 -4.41 0.81 -7.62
C CYS A 126 -5.08 1.04 -6.28
N LEU A 127 -5.32 -0.02 -5.52
CA LEU A 127 -5.87 0.07 -4.18
C LEU A 127 -4.75 0.50 -3.22
N VAL A 128 -5.00 1.53 -2.44
CA VAL A 128 -4.07 1.97 -1.40
C VAL A 128 -4.04 0.90 -0.29
N PRO A 129 -2.86 0.52 0.23
CA PRO A 129 -2.76 -0.39 1.37
C PRO A 129 -3.68 0.03 2.52
N GLY A 130 -4.48 -0.89 3.05
CA GLY A 130 -5.56 -0.59 4.01
C GLY A 130 -6.96 -0.55 3.38
N GLY A 131 -7.05 -0.40 2.05
CA GLY A 131 -8.25 -0.74 1.27
C GLY A 131 -9.36 0.32 1.20
N ARG A 132 -9.23 1.43 1.94
CA ARG A 132 -10.22 2.52 1.92
C ARG A 132 -10.12 3.39 0.67
N TYR A 133 -8.91 3.64 0.20
CA TYR A 133 -8.68 4.56 -0.90
C TYR A 133 -8.33 3.81 -2.19
N LEU A 134 -8.84 4.29 -3.32
CA LEU A 134 -8.55 3.75 -4.64
C LEU A 134 -8.02 4.86 -5.54
N LEU A 135 -6.86 4.61 -6.16
CA LEU A 135 -6.38 5.45 -7.24
C LEU A 135 -6.89 4.92 -8.56
N SER A 136 -7.37 5.82 -9.42
CA SER A 136 -7.66 5.50 -10.81
C SER A 136 -6.95 6.45 -11.76
N VAL A 137 -6.56 5.95 -12.92
CA VAL A 137 -6.08 6.80 -14.01
C VAL A 137 -6.78 6.49 -15.31
N LYS A 138 -7.30 7.55 -15.92
CA LYS A 138 -7.75 7.57 -17.32
C LYS A 138 -7.21 8.82 -18.02
N ASN A 139 -7.89 9.95 -17.88
CA ASN A 139 -7.43 11.27 -18.35
C ASN A 139 -6.80 12.07 -17.22
N ASN A 140 -7.28 11.80 -16.00
CA ASN A 140 -6.81 12.36 -14.75
C ASN A 140 -6.28 11.23 -13.88
N LEU A 141 -5.43 11.59 -12.94
CA LEU A 141 -5.16 10.79 -11.76
C LEU A 141 -6.18 11.20 -10.70
N ASP A 142 -7.05 10.26 -10.35
CA ASP A 142 -8.14 10.45 -9.39
C ASP A 142 -7.88 9.62 -8.13
N LEU A 143 -8.22 10.19 -6.98
CA LEU A 143 -8.27 9.50 -5.70
C LEU A 143 -9.74 9.37 -5.26
N TRP A 144 -10.16 8.14 -4.99
CA TRP A 144 -11.50 7.81 -4.51
C TRP A 144 -11.45 7.35 -3.06
N ASP A 145 -12.31 7.90 -2.20
CA ASP A 145 -12.61 7.35 -0.89
C ASP A 145 -13.77 6.37 -1.02
N LEU A 146 -13.50 5.08 -0.81
CA LEU A 146 -14.49 4.00 -0.83
C LEU A 146 -15.31 3.95 0.48
N GLY A 147 -14.84 4.63 1.52
CA GLY A 147 -15.36 4.57 2.88
C GLY A 147 -14.74 3.45 3.72
N PRO A 148 -15.13 3.36 5.01
CA PRO A 148 -14.61 2.35 5.91
C PRO A 148 -15.04 0.92 5.51
N ALA A 149 -14.25 -0.09 5.88
CA ALA A 149 -14.54 -1.48 5.53
C ALA A 149 -15.91 -2.00 6.01
N ASN A 150 -16.39 -1.50 7.15
CA ASN A 150 -17.68 -1.89 7.76
C ASN A 150 -18.85 -0.99 7.33
N ARG A 151 -18.74 -0.41 6.14
CA ARG A 151 -19.72 0.55 5.65
C ARG A 151 -21.11 -0.12 5.47
N PRO A 152 -22.19 0.48 5.98
CA PRO A 152 -23.52 -0.06 5.80
C PRO A 152 -23.92 0.03 4.31
N PRO A 153 -24.75 -0.91 3.80
CA PRO A 153 -25.15 -0.96 2.39
C PRO A 153 -25.75 0.34 1.84
N HIS A 154 -26.36 1.17 2.70
CA HIS A 154 -27.03 2.41 2.33
C HIS A 154 -26.16 3.67 2.44
N ALA A 155 -24.90 3.55 2.86
CA ALA A 155 -24.02 4.71 2.95
C ALA A 155 -23.77 5.32 1.55
N PRO A 156 -23.52 6.64 1.45
CA PRO A 156 -23.31 7.36 0.19
C PRO A 156 -22.08 6.84 -0.56
N GLY A 157 -22.22 6.55 -1.86
CA GLY A 157 -21.26 5.90 -2.79
C GLY A 157 -19.79 6.35 -2.68
N PRO A 158 -18.86 5.65 -3.34
CA PRO A 158 -17.47 6.11 -3.41
C PRO A 158 -17.36 7.57 -3.87
N LEU A 159 -16.52 8.35 -3.22
CA LEU A 159 -16.38 9.78 -3.46
C LEU A 159 -15.02 10.08 -4.12
N ASN A 160 -15.01 10.79 -5.24
CA ASN A 160 -13.77 11.35 -5.79
C ASN A 160 -13.35 12.53 -4.91
N VAL A 161 -12.25 12.38 -4.16
CA VAL A 161 -11.77 13.37 -3.19
C VAL A 161 -10.65 14.24 -3.72
N ALA A 162 -9.97 13.81 -4.79
CA ALA A 162 -8.96 14.60 -5.48
C ALA A 162 -8.81 14.14 -6.93
N SER A 163 -8.51 15.08 -7.82
CA SER A 163 -8.23 14.82 -9.23
C SER A 163 -7.12 15.75 -9.71
N VAL A 164 -6.21 15.24 -10.52
CA VAL A 164 -5.22 16.05 -11.23
C VAL A 164 -5.15 15.63 -12.69
N LEU A 165 -5.18 16.61 -13.59
CA LEU A 165 -5.06 16.38 -15.02
C LEU A 165 -3.66 15.86 -15.35
N VAL A 166 -3.58 14.78 -16.12
CA VAL A 166 -2.29 14.23 -16.57
C VAL A 166 -2.22 14.16 -18.10
N THR A 167 -2.63 15.24 -18.75
CA THR A 167 -2.78 15.38 -20.21
C THR A 167 -1.52 15.03 -21.02
N HIS A 168 -1.78 14.63 -22.27
CA HIS A 168 -0.81 14.40 -23.38
C HIS A 168 -0.01 13.10 -23.40
N GLU A 169 -0.46 12.08 -22.68
CA GLU A 169 0.23 10.79 -22.64
C GLU A 169 -0.66 9.70 -23.24
N MET A 170 -0.19 9.01 -24.29
CA MET A 170 -0.95 8.03 -25.10
C MET A 170 -1.27 6.72 -24.37
N GLY A 171 -1.27 6.74 -23.03
CA GLY A 171 -1.56 5.60 -22.18
C GLY A 171 -0.73 5.63 -20.91
N LEU A 172 -1.39 5.57 -19.75
CA LEU A 172 -0.75 5.19 -18.51
C LEU A 172 -0.63 3.67 -18.46
N TRP A 173 0.57 3.18 -18.18
CA TRP A 173 0.86 1.75 -18.13
C TRP A 173 0.74 1.20 -16.73
N ASN A 174 1.13 1.97 -15.72
CA ASN A 174 1.24 1.46 -14.37
C ASN A 174 1.19 2.55 -13.29
N LEU A 175 0.80 2.14 -12.10
CA LEU A 175 0.69 2.96 -10.89
C LEU A 175 1.35 2.22 -9.74
N ALA A 176 1.98 2.98 -8.86
CA ALA A 176 2.35 2.51 -7.54
C ALA A 176 2.00 3.56 -6.50
N VAL A 177 1.65 3.09 -5.32
CA VAL A 177 1.34 3.92 -4.17
C VAL A 177 1.99 3.35 -2.93
N SER A 178 2.42 4.22 -2.04
CA SER A 178 3.00 3.87 -0.75
C SER A 178 2.69 4.96 0.25
N ALA A 179 2.48 4.57 1.51
CA ALA A 179 2.42 5.49 2.64
C ALA A 179 3.85 5.93 2.99
N ILE A 180 4.10 7.23 3.03
CA ILE A 180 5.44 7.80 3.35
C ILE A 180 5.47 8.53 4.69
N GLU A 181 4.31 8.96 5.16
CA GLU A 181 4.03 9.50 6.50
C GLU A 181 2.68 8.91 6.93
N PRO A 182 2.29 8.97 8.22
CA PRO A 182 1.04 8.39 8.70
C PRO A 182 -0.18 8.83 7.90
N ASP A 183 -0.24 10.07 7.42
CA ASP A 183 -1.38 10.66 6.70
C ASP A 183 -1.09 10.98 5.23
N LYS A 184 0.09 10.60 4.73
CA LYS A 184 0.56 11.02 3.41
C LYS A 184 0.89 9.85 2.51
N LEU A 185 0.32 9.89 1.32
CA LEU A 185 0.60 8.97 0.24
C LEU A 185 1.58 9.58 -0.75
N ARG A 186 2.46 8.73 -1.27
CA ARG A 186 3.23 8.98 -2.48
C ARG A 186 2.70 8.11 -3.60
N VAL A 187 2.46 8.72 -4.75
CA VAL A 187 1.93 8.06 -5.94
C VAL A 187 2.92 8.24 -7.08
N ALA A 188 3.41 7.13 -7.62
CA ALA A 188 4.23 7.12 -8.83
C ALA A 188 3.37 6.64 -10.01
N ALA A 189 3.18 7.52 -10.98
CA ALA A 189 2.37 7.26 -12.15
C ALA A 189 3.27 7.23 -13.40
N LEU A 190 3.15 6.17 -14.20
CA LEU A 190 3.98 5.93 -15.37
C LEU A 190 3.19 6.09 -16.66
N PHE A 191 3.70 6.95 -17.53
CA PHE A 191 3.03 7.42 -18.72
C PHE A 191 3.90 7.24 -19.96
N THR A 192 3.29 7.07 -21.13
CA THR A 192 4.00 7.14 -22.42
C THR A 192 3.73 8.44 -23.15
N GLU A 193 4.79 9.11 -23.61
CA GLU A 193 4.74 10.34 -24.38
C GLU A 193 5.07 10.06 -25.85
N GLY A 194 4.13 10.38 -26.76
CA GLY A 194 4.30 10.20 -28.20
C GLY A 194 4.33 8.73 -28.66
N PRO A 195 4.89 8.44 -29.86
CA PRO A 195 5.01 7.09 -30.41
C PRO A 195 6.06 6.30 -29.62
N LEU A 196 5.67 5.88 -28.42
CA LEU A 196 6.20 4.78 -27.62
C LEU A 196 7.74 4.68 -27.40
N VAL A 197 8.50 5.76 -27.54
CA VAL A 197 9.96 5.76 -27.27
C VAL A 197 10.30 6.49 -25.97
N LYS A 198 9.36 7.26 -25.41
CA LYS A 198 9.58 8.06 -24.21
C LYS A 198 8.56 7.71 -23.14
N VAL A 199 9.06 7.28 -22.01
CA VAL A 199 8.29 7.03 -20.80
C VAL A 199 8.52 8.19 -19.84
N ARG A 200 7.47 8.67 -19.21
CA ARG A 200 7.55 9.66 -18.14
C ARG A 200 7.03 9.03 -16.86
N VAL A 201 7.77 9.20 -15.77
CA VAL A 201 7.28 8.86 -14.43
C VAL A 201 7.10 10.17 -13.68
N LYS A 202 5.85 10.46 -13.31
CA LYS A 202 5.54 11.58 -12.43
C LYS A 202 5.25 11.04 -11.04
N VAL A 203 5.71 11.77 -10.03
CA VAL A 203 5.51 11.42 -8.63
C VAL A 203 4.74 12.52 -7.96
N PHE A 204 3.66 12.15 -7.29
CA PHE A 204 2.79 13.04 -6.56
C PHE A 204 2.77 12.66 -5.08
N ASP A 205 2.72 13.66 -4.21
CA ASP A 205 2.35 13.49 -2.83
C ASP A 205 0.89 13.96 -2.64
N ILE A 206 0.15 13.30 -1.76
CA ILE A 206 -1.21 13.69 -1.39
C ILE A 206 -1.51 13.31 0.06
N ARG A 207 -2.27 14.14 0.77
CA ARG A 207 -2.85 13.82 2.08
C ARG A 207 -4.38 13.65 1.94
N PRO A 208 -4.87 12.41 1.86
CA PRO A 208 -6.31 12.14 1.69
C PRO A 208 -7.19 12.67 2.83
N THR A 209 -6.61 12.94 4.00
CA THR A 209 -7.30 13.43 5.19
C THR A 209 -7.40 14.95 5.28
N ASP A 210 -6.72 15.68 4.39
CA ASP A 210 -6.83 17.14 4.38
C ASP A 210 -8.26 17.57 4.05
N PRO A 211 -8.73 18.74 4.50
CA PRO A 211 -10.06 19.25 4.16
C PRO A 211 -10.30 19.40 2.65
N THR A 212 -9.23 19.64 1.90
CA THR A 212 -9.23 19.76 0.43
C THR A 212 -8.03 18.99 -0.15
N PRO A 213 -8.13 17.64 -0.25
CA PRO A 213 -7.02 16.83 -0.74
C PRO A 213 -6.64 17.23 -2.17
N SER A 214 -5.35 17.39 -2.43
CA SER A 214 -4.83 17.73 -3.74
C SER A 214 -3.51 17.02 -4.02
N PHE A 215 -3.27 16.68 -5.27
CA PHE A 215 -2.01 16.09 -5.69
C PHE A 215 -0.95 17.17 -5.87
N LEU A 216 0.16 17.03 -5.16
CA LEU A 216 1.35 17.87 -5.30
C LEU A 216 2.42 17.12 -6.10
N GLU A 217 2.76 17.59 -7.29
CA GLU A 217 3.85 17.00 -8.07
C GLU A 217 5.20 17.24 -7.35
N VAL A 218 5.86 16.15 -6.95
CA VAL A 218 7.16 16.16 -6.27
C VAL A 218 8.30 16.07 -7.27
N GLY A 219 8.06 15.44 -8.42
CA GLY A 219 9.02 15.42 -9.50
C GLY A 219 8.56 14.62 -10.70
N THR A 220 9.35 14.77 -11.76
CA THR A 220 9.16 14.07 -13.02
C THR A 220 10.51 13.59 -13.55
N ILE A 221 10.55 12.36 -14.08
CA ILE A 221 11.69 11.84 -14.84
C ILE A 221 11.21 11.34 -16.20
N ALA A 222 11.98 11.63 -17.24
CA ALA A 222 11.76 11.09 -18.58
C ALA A 222 12.83 10.05 -18.90
N ILE A 223 12.39 8.86 -19.30
CA ILE A 223 13.23 7.73 -19.65
C ILE A 223 12.98 7.41 -21.12
N ARG A 224 14.03 7.44 -21.94
CA ARG A 224 13.96 6.95 -23.31
C ARG A 224 14.15 5.44 -23.31
N THR A 225 13.22 4.72 -23.93
CA THR A 225 13.26 3.26 -24.08
C THR A 225 13.03 2.91 -25.54
N MET A 226 13.78 1.95 -26.08
CA MET A 226 13.53 1.41 -27.42
C MET A 226 12.35 0.43 -27.46
N TYR A 227 11.84 0.02 -26.30
CA TYR A 227 10.90 -1.10 -26.17
C TYR A 227 9.78 -0.76 -25.16
N PRO A 228 8.70 -0.09 -25.61
CA PRO A 228 7.59 0.38 -24.78
C PRO A 228 6.63 -0.69 -24.28
N PHE A 229 6.54 -1.83 -24.97
CA PHE A 229 5.45 -2.80 -24.80
C PHE A 229 5.57 -3.73 -23.59
N TYR A 230 6.42 -3.39 -22.62
CA TYR A 230 6.79 -4.31 -21.56
C TYR A 230 6.44 -3.76 -20.16
N ARG A 231 6.35 -4.66 -19.18
CA ARG A 231 5.89 -4.38 -17.81
C ARG A 231 6.85 -3.45 -17.06
N LEU A 232 6.73 -2.14 -17.31
CA LEU A 232 7.30 -1.13 -16.43
C LEU A 232 6.45 -1.06 -15.17
N GLN A 233 7.08 -1.25 -14.03
CA GLN A 233 6.42 -1.17 -12.74
C GLN A 233 7.19 -0.16 -11.88
N PRO A 234 6.61 1.01 -11.58
CA PRO A 234 7.14 1.81 -10.51
C PRO A 234 6.98 1.02 -9.22
N LEU A 235 8.00 1.07 -8.39
CA LEU A 235 8.02 0.56 -7.03
C LEU A 235 8.50 1.72 -6.18
N ILE A 236 7.71 2.09 -5.18
CA ILE A 236 8.13 3.12 -4.23
C ILE A 236 8.93 2.39 -3.17
N GLY A 237 10.22 2.69 -3.10
CA GLY A 237 11.07 2.15 -2.06
C GLY A 237 10.96 2.96 -0.78
N THR A 238 11.77 2.60 0.22
CA THR A 238 11.83 3.33 1.47
C THR A 238 12.30 4.78 1.26
N GLY A 239 11.56 5.73 1.85
CA GLY A 239 11.89 7.16 1.83
C GLY A 239 11.68 7.86 0.48
N ASN A 240 12.76 8.40 -0.08
CA ASN A 240 12.73 9.28 -1.25
C ASN A 240 13.17 8.59 -2.56
N ARG A 241 13.18 7.25 -2.59
CA ARG A 241 13.66 6.50 -3.76
C ARG A 241 12.52 5.83 -4.50
N ILE A 242 12.51 6.01 -5.82
CA ILE A 242 11.59 5.35 -6.75
C ILE A 242 12.39 4.39 -7.59
N TYR A 243 11.95 3.14 -7.65
CA TYR A 243 12.52 2.11 -8.48
C TYR A 243 11.61 1.90 -9.68
N VAL A 244 12.09 2.18 -10.87
CA VAL A 244 11.36 1.91 -12.11
C VAL A 244 12.00 0.69 -12.73
N ARG A 245 11.34 -0.46 -12.62
CA ARG A 245 11.81 -1.67 -13.30
C ARG A 245 11.71 -1.46 -14.81
N LEU A 246 12.84 -1.57 -15.50
CA LEU A 246 12.94 -1.57 -16.95
C LEU A 246 13.08 -3.03 -17.45
N ASN A 247 13.17 -3.20 -18.77
CA ASN A 247 13.27 -4.51 -19.40
C ASN A 247 14.63 -5.18 -19.17
N LYS A 248 14.68 -6.51 -19.39
CA LYS A 248 15.89 -7.34 -19.41
C LYS A 248 16.77 -7.20 -18.15
N GLY A 249 16.14 -7.14 -16.98
CA GLY A 249 16.86 -7.05 -15.72
C GLY A 249 17.62 -5.74 -15.57
N SER A 250 17.10 -4.63 -16.07
CA SER A 250 17.62 -3.28 -15.76
C SER A 250 16.56 -2.47 -15.04
N GLY A 251 16.96 -1.44 -14.31
CA GLY A 251 16.06 -0.58 -13.56
C GLY A 251 16.63 0.81 -13.38
N VAL A 252 15.75 1.78 -13.18
CA VAL A 252 16.13 3.13 -12.76
C VAL A 252 15.89 3.24 -11.27
N ILE A 253 16.92 3.58 -10.51
CA ILE A 253 16.77 4.01 -9.12
C ILE A 253 16.82 5.53 -9.14
N TRP A 254 15.71 6.18 -8.83
CA TRP A 254 15.60 7.63 -8.83
C TRP A 254 15.46 8.16 -7.41
N ASP A 255 16.36 9.04 -7.02
CA ASP A 255 16.32 9.74 -5.74
C ASP A 255 15.61 11.09 -5.90
N LEU A 256 14.43 11.22 -5.30
CA LEU A 256 13.57 12.40 -5.40
C LEU A 256 14.14 13.65 -4.74
N LYS A 257 15.07 13.49 -3.78
CA LYS A 257 15.67 14.61 -3.04
C LYS A 257 16.79 15.24 -3.85
N THR A 258 17.70 14.41 -4.35
CA THR A 258 18.85 14.87 -5.16
C THR A 258 18.47 15.09 -6.62
N LYS A 259 17.32 14.57 -7.05
CA LYS A 259 16.88 14.49 -8.46
C LYS A 259 17.85 13.67 -9.34
N GLN A 260 18.76 12.92 -8.74
CA GLN A 260 19.69 12.05 -9.45
C GLN A 260 19.09 10.67 -9.64
N TYR A 261 19.48 10.00 -10.72
CA TYR A 261 19.09 8.62 -10.97
C TYR A 261 20.30 7.77 -11.36
N VAL A 262 20.21 6.49 -11.05
CA VAL A 262 21.19 5.47 -11.43
C VAL A 262 20.49 4.41 -12.27
N LEU A 263 21.10 4.05 -13.39
CA LEU A 263 20.74 2.87 -14.16
C LEU A 263 21.43 1.66 -13.52
N ALA A 264 20.66 0.77 -12.92
CA ALA A 264 21.17 -0.42 -12.27
C ALA A 264 20.78 -1.67 -13.06
N PRO A 265 21.71 -2.61 -13.31
CA PRO A 265 21.31 -3.98 -13.60
C PRO A 265 20.61 -4.54 -12.34
N ILE A 266 19.40 -5.05 -12.51
CA ILE A 266 18.66 -5.80 -11.50
C ILE A 266 19.27 -7.20 -11.48
N SER A 267 20.22 -7.42 -10.57
CA SER A 267 20.84 -8.72 -10.31
C SER A 267 19.78 -9.76 -9.95
N GLY A 268 19.77 -10.88 -10.68
CA GLY A 268 18.77 -11.96 -10.54
C GLY A 268 18.27 -12.53 -11.88
N VAL A 269 18.68 -11.94 -13.00
CA VAL A 269 18.49 -12.48 -14.35
C VAL A 269 19.88 -12.52 -14.98
N GLU A 270 20.42 -13.70 -15.30
CA GLU A 270 21.63 -13.82 -16.12
C GLU A 270 21.33 -13.17 -17.48
N ALA A 271 21.80 -11.93 -17.64
CA ALA A 271 21.72 -11.22 -18.90
C ALA A 271 22.97 -11.59 -19.71
N ASP A 272 22.78 -12.52 -20.64
CA ASP A 272 23.78 -12.83 -21.66
C ASP A 272 24.09 -11.55 -22.46
N GLY A 273 25.29 -11.00 -22.29
CA GLY A 273 25.91 -10.09 -23.25
C GLY A 273 25.54 -8.59 -23.26
N ALA A 274 25.13 -7.95 -22.16
CA ALA A 274 24.94 -6.48 -22.13
C ALA A 274 25.99 -5.76 -21.26
N GLN A 275 26.92 -5.02 -21.90
CA GLN A 275 27.81 -4.09 -21.21
C GLN A 275 27.02 -2.90 -20.64
N VAL A 276 27.16 -2.66 -19.34
CA VAL A 276 26.57 -1.52 -18.62
C VAL A 276 27.59 -0.38 -18.58
N SER A 277 27.40 0.66 -19.39
CA SER A 277 28.10 1.93 -19.23
C SER A 277 27.32 2.83 -18.25
N SER A 278 27.92 3.16 -17.11
CA SER A 278 27.36 4.10 -16.13
C SER A 278 27.29 5.51 -16.75
N VAL A 279 26.09 6.01 -17.03
CA VAL A 279 25.87 7.41 -17.43
C VAL A 279 25.13 8.12 -16.29
N SER A 280 25.84 8.96 -15.55
CA SER A 280 25.25 9.95 -14.65
C SER A 280 24.68 11.09 -15.49
N GLY A 281 23.36 11.15 -15.65
CA GLY A 281 22.70 12.27 -16.31
C GLY A 281 22.31 13.36 -15.31
N SER A 282 22.93 14.54 -15.39
CA SER A 282 22.40 15.75 -14.76
C SER A 282 21.38 16.40 -15.71
N ASN A 283 20.13 16.56 -15.29
CA ASN A 283 19.14 17.32 -16.06
C ASN A 283 19.56 18.80 -16.12
N GLY A 284 20.03 19.24 -17.28
CA GLY A 284 20.13 20.67 -17.62
C GLY A 284 18.76 21.17 -18.09
N TYR A 285 18.18 22.11 -17.33
CA TYR A 285 17.05 22.92 -17.77
C TYR A 285 17.58 24.28 -18.25
N HIS A 286 17.31 24.60 -19.51
CA HIS A 286 17.19 25.96 -20.04
C HIS A 286 15.75 26.14 -20.52
#